data_AF-A0A965II82-F1
#
_entry.id   AF-A0A965II82-F1
#
_cell.length_a   1.000
_cell.length_b   1.000
_cell.length_c   1.000
_cell.angle_alpha   90.00
_cell.angle_beta   90.00
_cell.angle_gamma   90.00
#
_symmetry.space_group_name_H-M   'P 1'
#
loop_
_entity.id
_entity.type
_entity.pdbx_description
1 polymer ?
#
loop_
_entity_poly.entity_id
_entity_poly.type
_entity_poly.pdbx_seq_one_letter_code
_entity_poly.pdbx_strand_id
1 'polypeptide(L)'
;MASVKHDVFPALVALVPADDPVELTSISSAPISPKAARQVNTARVVIMDNLIIIAIDGGSDGPKVVFREEIKPETFIKNQGSDSYVETVSGKKVAYKKDNACGCGSRLRTWRPYNNVNSSKDPTE
;
A
#
# COMPACT_ATOMS: atom_id res chain seq x y z
N MET A 1 6.49 19.53 3.46
CA MET A 1 5.22 19.18 2.78
C MET A 1 5.24 17.69 2.53
N ALA A 2 4.19 16.95 2.88
CA ALA A 2 4.18 15.51 2.68
C ALA A 2 4.05 15.21 1.17
N SER A 3 4.93 14.38 0.62
CA SER A 3 5.01 13.99 -0.79
C SER A 3 4.56 12.54 -1.00
N VAL A 4 3.90 12.24 -2.12
CA VAL A 4 3.56 10.86 -2.49
C VAL A 4 4.79 10.18 -3.10
N LYS A 5 5.28 9.12 -2.47
CA LYS A 5 6.41 8.30 -2.95
C LYS A 5 5.96 7.16 -3.84
N HIS A 6 4.82 6.56 -3.52
CA HIS A 6 4.27 5.45 -4.29
C HIS A 6 2.75 5.44 -4.20
N ASP A 7 2.09 5.15 -5.32
CA ASP A 7 0.64 5.00 -5.39
C ASP A 7 0.33 3.86 -6.35
N VAL A 8 -0.22 2.77 -5.81
CA VAL A 8 -0.48 1.53 -6.54
C VAL A 8 -1.95 1.16 -6.39
N PHE A 9 -2.63 1.07 -7.53
CA PHE A 9 -3.98 0.52 -7.63
C PHE A 9 -4.18 -0.17 -8.99
N PRO A 10 -4.84 -1.34 -9.07
CA PRO A 10 -5.17 -2.21 -7.95
C PRO A 10 -3.92 -2.88 -7.37
N ALA A 11 -3.95 -3.19 -6.09
CA ALA A 11 -2.87 -3.86 -5.38
C ALA A 11 -3.37 -5.10 -4.64
N LEU A 12 -2.52 -6.13 -4.62
CA LEU A 12 -2.59 -7.22 -3.64
C LEU A 12 -1.68 -6.83 -2.48
N VAL A 13 -2.18 -6.99 -1.25
CA VAL A 13 -1.47 -6.58 -0.04
C VAL A 13 -1.44 -7.73 0.95
N ALA A 14 -0.30 -7.96 1.58
CA ALA A 14 -0.14 -8.76 2.78
C ALA A 14 0.24 -7.84 3.96
N LEU A 15 -0.52 -7.90 5.04
CA LEU A 15 -0.20 -7.24 6.31
C LEU A 15 0.15 -8.27 7.37
N VAL A 16 1.31 -8.12 7.98
CA VAL A 16 1.78 -8.95 9.09
C VAL A 16 1.73 -8.14 10.39
N PRO A 17 1.20 -8.72 11.49
CA PRO A 17 1.15 -8.05 12.78
C PRO A 17 2.57 -7.84 13.37
N ALA A 18 2.68 -6.94 14.34
CA ALA A 18 3.97 -6.48 14.85
C ALA A 18 4.73 -7.52 15.69
N ASP A 19 4.01 -8.48 16.25
CA ASP A 19 4.52 -9.57 17.08
C ASP A 19 5.13 -10.73 16.28
N ASP A 20 4.95 -10.75 14.95
CA ASP A 20 5.55 -11.78 14.10
C ASP A 20 7.01 -11.43 13.73
N PRO A 21 7.98 -12.31 14.04
CA PRO A 21 9.40 -12.07 13.83
C PRO A 21 9.85 -12.22 12.37
N VAL A 22 8.92 -12.34 11.41
CA VAL A 22 9.27 -12.45 9.99
C VAL A 22 10.06 -11.25 9.48
N GLU A 23 11.09 -11.54 8.68
CA GLU A 23 11.87 -10.53 7.97
C GLU A 23 11.03 -9.84 6.90
N LEU A 24 11.14 -8.51 6.80
CA LEU A 24 10.29 -7.68 5.94
C LEU A 24 10.24 -8.18 4.48
N THR A 25 11.40 -8.49 3.90
CA THR A 25 11.53 -8.90 2.49
C THR A 25 11.18 -10.37 2.24
N SER A 26 10.85 -11.13 3.28
CA SER A 26 10.40 -12.52 3.16
C SER A 26 8.87 -12.65 3.06
N ILE A 27 8.15 -11.54 3.22
CA ILE A 27 6.70 -11.45 3.06
C ILE A 27 6.38 -11.47 1.56
N SER A 28 5.30 -12.16 1.18
CA SER A 28 4.79 -12.20 -0.19
C SER A 28 3.31 -11.82 -0.17
N SER A 29 2.89 -10.90 -1.05
CA SER A 29 1.47 -10.52 -1.18
C SER A 29 0.67 -11.51 -2.04
N ALA A 30 1.34 -12.29 -2.90
CA ALA A 30 0.74 -13.37 -3.68
C ALA A 30 1.79 -14.36 -4.24
N PRO A 31 1.73 -15.67 -3.90
CA PRO A 31 0.86 -16.26 -2.89
C PRO A 31 1.15 -15.65 -1.52
N ILE A 32 0.13 -15.52 -0.67
CA ILE A 32 0.30 -14.87 0.63
C ILE A 32 1.23 -15.69 1.53
N SER A 33 2.23 -15.02 2.11
CA SER A 33 3.17 -15.59 3.08
C SER A 33 3.74 -14.47 3.97
N PRO A 34 4.01 -14.69 5.26
CA PRO A 34 3.82 -15.93 6.04
C PRO A 34 2.35 -16.20 6.41
N LYS A 35 2.07 -17.29 7.14
CA LYS A 35 0.71 -17.65 7.59
C LYS A 35 0.04 -16.59 8.46
N ALA A 36 0.82 -15.80 9.19
CA ALA A 36 0.30 -14.71 10.01
C ALA A 36 -0.17 -13.50 9.19
N ALA A 37 0.17 -13.45 7.90
CA ALA A 37 -0.23 -12.36 7.03
C ALA A 37 -1.73 -12.38 6.74
N ARG A 38 -2.34 -11.20 6.75
CA ARG A 38 -3.71 -10.97 6.29
C ARG A 38 -3.69 -10.36 4.90
N GLN A 39 -4.48 -10.91 3.99
CA GLN A 39 -4.55 -10.42 2.61
C GLN A 39 -5.59 -9.30 2.47
N VAL A 40 -5.26 -8.27 1.70
CA VAL A 40 -6.23 -7.31 1.17
C VAL A 40 -6.10 -7.30 -0.34
N ASN A 41 -7.18 -7.64 -1.03
CA ASN A 41 -7.24 -7.72 -2.49
C ASN A 41 -7.87 -6.46 -3.07
N THR A 42 -7.49 -6.09 -4.30
CA THR A 42 -8.02 -4.90 -5.01
C THR A 42 -7.96 -3.64 -4.15
N ALA A 43 -6.81 -3.40 -3.51
CA ALA A 43 -6.59 -2.21 -2.70
C ALA A 43 -5.93 -1.07 -3.50
N ARG A 44 -6.06 0.15 -3.01
CA ARG A 44 -5.15 1.26 -3.35
C ARG A 44 -4.18 1.45 -2.19
N VAL A 45 -2.89 1.32 -2.47
CA VAL A 45 -1.81 1.56 -1.49
C VAL A 45 -1.12 2.86 -1.85
N VAL A 46 -1.05 3.78 -0.90
CA VAL A 46 -0.33 5.05 -1.04
C VAL A 46 0.74 5.13 0.04
N ILE A 47 1.99 5.29 -0.39
CA ILE A 47 3.13 5.60 0.47
C ILE A 47 3.45 7.09 0.32
N MET A 48 3.52 7.76 1.46
CA MET A 48 3.98 9.14 1.61
C MET A 48 5.28 9.15 2.41
N ASP A 49 5.84 10.33 2.70
CA ASP A 49 7.12 10.46 3.43
C ASP A 49 7.16 9.64 4.74
N ASN A 50 6.10 9.66 5.54
CA ASN A 50 6.03 8.98 6.83
C ASN A 50 4.70 8.25 7.07
N LEU A 51 3.89 8.05 6.02
CA LEU A 51 2.55 7.48 6.15
C LEU A 51 2.29 6.43 5.07
N ILE A 52 1.63 5.33 5.46
CA ILE A 52 0.95 4.42 4.53
C ILE A 52 -0.56 4.59 4.68
N ILE A 53 -1.26 4.61 3.54
CA ILE A 53 -2.72 4.55 3.45
C ILE A 53 -3.08 3.36 2.56
N ILE A 54 -3.96 2.49 3.05
CA ILE A 54 -4.54 1.39 2.27
C ILE A 54 -6.05 1.55 2.27
N ALA A 55 -6.62 1.58 1.09
CA ALA A 55 -8.06 1.71 0.89
C ALA A 55 -8.60 0.59 0.00
N ILE A 56 -9.86 0.23 0.23
CA ILE A 56 -10.65 -0.70 -0.58
C ILE A 56 -11.87 0.00 -1.18
N ASP A 57 -12.48 -0.60 -2.20
CA ASP A 57 -13.79 -0.17 -2.67
C ASP A 57 -14.86 -0.74 -1.74
N GLY A 58 -15.55 0.13 -0.99
CA GLY A 58 -16.60 -0.23 -0.06
C GLY A 58 -17.95 -0.49 -0.71
N GLY A 59 -18.03 -0.61 -2.04
CA GLY A 59 -19.29 -0.87 -2.73
C GLY A 59 -20.19 0.36 -2.77
N SER A 60 -21.37 0.29 -2.17
CA SER A 60 -22.32 1.41 -2.09
C SER A 60 -21.75 2.64 -1.38
N ASP A 61 -20.88 2.40 -0.41
CA ASP A 61 -20.35 3.44 0.47
C ASP A 61 -19.11 4.15 -0.12
N GLY A 62 -18.65 3.70 -1.29
CA GLY A 62 -17.47 4.23 -1.95
C GLY A 62 -16.14 3.82 -1.31
N PRO A 63 -15.04 4.51 -1.64
CA PRO A 63 -13.71 4.25 -1.10
C PRO A 63 -13.66 4.26 0.42
N LYS A 64 -13.10 3.22 1.03
CA LYS A 64 -12.90 3.12 2.49
C LYS A 64 -11.44 2.90 2.82
N VAL A 65 -10.89 3.74 3.69
CA VAL A 65 -9.56 3.53 4.29
C VAL A 65 -9.68 2.42 5.33
N VAL A 66 -8.92 1.33 5.14
CA VAL A 66 -8.90 0.17 6.04
C VAL A 66 -7.60 0.06 6.83
N PHE A 67 -6.58 0.80 6.40
CA PHE A 67 -5.30 0.90 7.10
C PHE A 67 -4.70 2.28 6.91
N ARG A 68 -4.29 2.93 8.00
CA ARG A 68 -3.59 4.21 7.98
C ARG A 68 -2.64 4.27 9.17
N GLU A 69 -1.36 4.18 8.92
CA GLU A 69 -0.34 4.18 9.97
C GLU A 69 0.90 4.94 9.56
N GLU A 70 1.61 5.48 10.55
CA GLU A 70 2.95 6.02 10.36
C GLU A 70 3.93 4.90 10.02
N ILE A 71 4.85 5.19 9.09
CA ILE A 71 5.88 4.27 8.64
C ILE A 71 7.27 4.71 9.08
N LYS A 72 8.17 3.74 9.15
CA LYS A 72 9.62 3.94 9.21
C LYS A 72 10.13 4.18 7.78
N PRO A 73 10.37 5.44 7.34
CA PRO A 73 10.60 5.74 5.92
C PRO A 73 11.81 5.01 5.32
N GLU A 74 12.82 4.75 6.15
CA GLU A 74 14.04 4.04 5.80
C GLU A 74 13.81 2.55 5.46
N THR A 75 12.66 1.99 5.88
CA THR A 75 12.28 0.60 5.58
C THR A 75 11.51 0.46 4.27
N PHE A 76 11.15 1.58 3.62
CA PHE A 76 10.40 1.52 2.37
C PHE A 76 11.29 1.01 1.22
N ILE A 77 10.93 -0.16 0.69
CA ILE A 77 11.60 -0.77 -0.46
C ILE A 77 10.60 -0.88 -1.60
N LYS A 78 10.91 -0.25 -2.73
CA LYS A 78 10.05 -0.25 -3.92
C LYS A 78 10.43 -1.37 -4.88
N ASN A 79 9.46 -2.21 -5.25
CA ASN A 79 9.56 -3.22 -6.30
C ASN A 79 10.81 -4.13 -6.18
N GLN A 80 11.10 -4.64 -4.98
CA GLN A 80 12.13 -5.66 -4.81
C GLN A 80 11.52 -7.02 -5.18
N GLY A 81 11.95 -7.57 -6.32
CA GLY A 81 11.27 -8.70 -6.93
C GLY A 81 9.90 -8.27 -7.47
N SER A 82 8.82 -8.93 -7.03
CA SER A 82 7.45 -8.57 -7.40
C SER A 82 6.79 -7.56 -6.46
N ASP A 83 7.33 -7.38 -5.26
CA ASP A 83 6.64 -6.70 -4.17
C ASP A 83 7.37 -5.42 -3.74
N SER A 84 6.60 -4.50 -3.18
CA SER A 84 7.08 -3.35 -2.43
C SER A 84 6.80 -3.58 -0.95
N TYR A 85 7.66 -3.03 -0.09
CA TYR A 85 7.67 -3.33 1.32
C TYR A 85 7.74 -2.06 2.16
N VAL A 86 7.16 -2.07 3.35
CA VAL A 86 7.38 -1.05 4.36
C VAL A 86 7.04 -1.58 5.75
N GLU A 87 7.74 -1.09 6.77
CA GLU A 87 7.41 -1.31 8.17
C GLU A 87 6.78 -0.06 8.79
N THR A 88 5.75 -0.27 9.60
CA THR A 88 5.11 0.78 10.38
C THR A 88 5.90 1.09 11.66
N VAL A 89 5.70 2.28 12.23
CA VAL A 89 6.26 2.63 13.54
C VAL A 89 5.78 1.66 14.63
N SER A 90 4.56 1.13 14.49
CA SER A 90 4.00 0.13 15.41
C SER A 90 4.56 -1.28 15.22
N GLY A 91 5.47 -1.50 14.26
CA GLY A 91 6.13 -2.78 13.99
C GLY A 91 5.38 -3.70 13.01
N LYS A 92 4.17 -3.34 12.56
CA LYS A 92 3.48 -4.09 11.51
C LYS A 92 4.23 -3.96 10.19
N LYS A 93 4.27 -5.05 9.43
CA LYS A 93 4.98 -5.12 8.15
C LYS A 93 3.97 -5.25 7.01
N VAL A 94 4.21 -4.53 5.91
CA VAL A 94 3.33 -4.52 4.75
C VAL A 94 4.13 -4.88 3.51
N ALA A 95 3.67 -5.90 2.78
CA ALA A 95 4.13 -6.19 1.42
C ALA A 95 2.97 -5.99 0.45
N TYR A 96 3.22 -5.40 -0.70
CA TYR A 96 2.19 -5.19 -1.71
C TYR A 96 2.75 -5.18 -3.11
N LYS A 97 1.94 -5.62 -4.07
CA LYS A 97 2.26 -5.49 -5.50
C LYS A 97 1.08 -5.08 -6.32
N LYS A 98 1.37 -4.58 -7.52
CA LYS A 98 0.37 -4.31 -8.53
C LYS A 98 -0.38 -5.60 -8.88
N ASP A 99 -1.70 -5.55 -8.78
CA ASP A 99 -2.57 -6.60 -9.30
C ASP A 99 -2.81 -6.39 -10.80
N ASN A 100 -2.82 -7.49 -11.55
CA ASN A 100 -3.10 -7.51 -12.98
C ASN A 100 -4.60 -7.67 -13.27
N ALA A 101 -5.42 -7.97 -12.25
CA ALA A 101 -6.87 -7.97 -12.42
C ALA A 101 -7.35 -6.56 -12.87
N CYS A 102 -8.21 -6.53 -13.87
CA CYS A 102 -8.87 -5.31 -14.36
C CYS A 102 -9.70 -4.75 -13.19
N GLY A 103 -9.18 -3.76 -12.44
CA GLY A 103 -9.93 -2.98 -11.43
C GLY A 103 -11.01 -2.08 -12.06
N CYS A 104 -11.58 -2.55 -13.16
CA CYS A 104 -12.42 -1.85 -14.10
C CYS A 104 -13.79 -1.64 -13.46
N GLY A 105 -14.13 -0.38 -13.23
CA GLY A 105 -15.33 0.04 -12.48
C GLY A 105 -15.09 0.38 -11.00
N SER A 106 -13.90 0.13 -10.44
CA SER A 106 -13.65 0.54 -9.06
C SER A 106 -13.55 2.05 -8.92
N ARG A 107 -14.25 2.59 -7.92
CA ARG A 107 -14.21 4.00 -7.54
C ARG A 107 -12.85 4.41 -6.98
N LEU A 108 -12.04 3.44 -6.55
CA LEU A 108 -10.66 3.68 -6.14
C LEU A 108 -9.78 4.21 -7.26
N ARG A 109 -10.11 3.96 -8.54
CA ARG A 109 -9.30 4.41 -9.69
C ARG A 109 -9.17 5.93 -9.73
N THR A 110 -10.27 6.64 -9.51
CA THR A 110 -10.34 8.11 -9.55
C THR A 110 -10.17 8.74 -8.18
N TRP A 111 -10.36 7.99 -7.10
CA TRP A 111 -10.23 8.49 -5.73
C TRP A 111 -8.77 8.73 -5.33
N ARG A 112 -8.46 9.94 -4.86
CA ARG A 112 -7.13 10.30 -4.35
C ARG A 112 -7.25 10.64 -2.86
N PRO A 113 -6.64 9.86 -1.96
CA PRO A 113 -6.65 10.20 -0.52
C PRO A 113 -5.82 11.43 -0.17
N TYR A 114 -5.11 12.00 -1.15
CA TYR A 114 -4.08 13.02 -0.96
C TYR A 114 -4.39 14.31 -1.76
N ASN A 115 -5.66 14.71 -1.87
CA ASN A 115 -6.10 15.85 -2.71
C ASN A 115 -5.35 17.19 -2.50
N ASN A 116 -4.54 17.36 -1.45
CA ASN A 116 -3.74 18.57 -1.18
C ASN A 116 -2.21 18.31 -1.17
N VAL A 117 -1.75 17.15 -1.66
CA VAL A 117 -0.34 16.81 -1.70
C VAL A 117 0.18 17.11 -3.10
N ASN A 118 1.11 18.06 -3.19
CA ASN A 118 1.78 18.41 -4.44
C ASN A 118 2.40 17.14 -5.06
N SER A 119 1.84 16.72 -6.20
CA SER A 119 2.45 15.69 -7.03
C SER A 119 3.65 16.33 -7.70
N SER A 120 4.87 15.92 -7.33
CA SER A 120 6.11 16.48 -7.86
C SER A 120 6.43 16.01 -9.28
N LYS A 121 5.42 15.88 -10.15
CA LYS A 121 5.57 15.57 -11.57
C LYS A 121 4.77 16.57 -12.39
N ASP A 122 5.27 17.80 -12.43
CA ASP A 122 5.00 18.65 -13.57
C ASP A 122 5.75 18.08 -14.79
N PRO A 123 5.13 18.00 -15.97
CA PRO A 123 5.86 17.72 -17.20
C PRO A 123 6.80 18.90 -17.45
N THR A 124 8.11 18.62 -17.53
CA THR A 124 9.06 19.56 -18.15
C THR A 124 8.84 19.53 -19.65
N GLU A 125 8.82 20.72 -20.26
CA GLU A 125 8.70 20.96 -21.72
C GLU A 125 9.59 20.06 -22.58
#